data_AF-A0A4Q3YGP3-F1
#
_entry.id   AF-A0A4Q3YGP3-F1
#
_cell.length_a   1.000
_cell.length_b   1.000
_cell.length_c   1.000
_cell.angle_alpha   90.00
_cell.angle_beta   90.00
_cell.angle_gamma   90.00
#
_symmetry.space_group_name_H-M   'P 1'
#
loop_
_entity.id
_entity.type
_entity.pdbx_description
1 polymer ?
#
loop_
_entity_poly.entity_id
_entity_poly.type
_entity_poly.pdbx_seq_one_letter_code
_entity_poly.pdbx_strand_id
1 'polypeptide(L)'
;VQSAVLMGAAQVIAIGHHPHRLELAARFGAKTINFEETHVGEALMEMTGGIGPDAVIDAVGMEAHGWSPDNVLDVVKQKIGVGADRGHALRQAILSVRKGGRVSIPGVYGGMLDKWPLGAMMEKGLELRSGQTHVQRYTKDLLRRVEEGEIDTTFLISHRLALEEAPTGYKNFRDKQNEWTKVVLKPH
;
A
#
# COMPACT_ATOMS: atom_id res chain seq x y z
N VAL A 1 -5.21 -7.09 2.53
CA VAL A 1 -5.78 -8.38 2.06
C VAL A 1 -6.81 -8.92 3.04
N GLN A 2 -6.42 -9.37 4.24
CA GLN A 2 -7.34 -9.91 5.25
C GLN A 2 -8.60 -9.04 5.47
N SER A 3 -8.44 -7.72 5.67
CA SER A 3 -9.59 -6.83 5.85
C SER A 3 -10.57 -6.86 4.67
N ALA A 4 -10.09 -6.95 3.43
CA ALA A 4 -10.96 -7.02 2.25
C ALA A 4 -11.71 -8.36 2.19
N VAL A 5 -11.03 -9.46 2.51
CA VAL A 5 -11.64 -10.80 2.61
C VAL A 5 -12.72 -10.82 3.69
N LEU A 6 -12.43 -10.28 4.88
CA LEU A 6 -13.39 -10.18 6.00
C LEU A 6 -14.60 -9.30 5.67
N MET A 7 -14.42 -8.29 4.83
CA MET A 7 -15.51 -7.45 4.33
C MET A 7 -16.28 -8.09 3.16
N GLY A 8 -15.97 -9.34 2.78
CA GLY A 8 -16.70 -10.09 1.77
C GLY A 8 -16.26 -9.80 0.32
N ALA A 9 -15.03 -9.34 0.10
CA ALA A 9 -14.52 -9.18 -1.26
C ALA A 9 -14.46 -10.53 -1.98
N ALA A 10 -15.13 -10.63 -3.14
CA ALA A 10 -15.14 -11.86 -3.95
C ALA A 10 -13.76 -12.21 -4.53
N GLN A 11 -12.94 -11.19 -4.80
CA GLN A 11 -11.57 -11.35 -5.26
C GLN A 11 -10.71 -10.21 -4.69
N VAL A 12 -9.52 -10.54 -4.20
CA VAL A 12 -8.51 -9.56 -3.79
C VAL A 12 -7.31 -9.72 -4.70
N ILE A 13 -6.80 -8.61 -5.25
CA ILE A 13 -5.58 -8.58 -6.05
C ILE A 13 -4.53 -7.75 -5.30
N ALA A 14 -3.36 -8.32 -5.05
CA ALA A 14 -2.24 -7.65 -4.41
C ALA A 14 -1.14 -7.40 -5.45
N ILE A 15 -0.73 -6.14 -5.60
CA ILE A 15 0.30 -5.72 -6.57
C ILE A 15 1.54 -5.28 -5.78
N GLY A 16 2.71 -5.76 -6.19
CA GLY A 16 3.97 -5.48 -5.53
C GLY A 16 5.15 -6.01 -6.33
N HIS A 17 6.34 -6.06 -5.73
CA HIS A 17 7.54 -6.63 -6.36
C HIS A 17 8.38 -7.50 -5.41
N HIS A 18 8.20 -7.35 -4.09
CA HIS A 18 8.88 -8.21 -3.11
C HIS A 18 8.25 -9.61 -3.06
N PRO A 19 8.95 -10.68 -3.49
CA PRO A 19 8.35 -12.01 -3.61
C PRO A 19 7.76 -12.54 -2.32
N HIS A 20 8.43 -12.35 -1.18
CA HIS A 20 7.95 -12.83 0.11
C HIS A 20 6.67 -12.10 0.56
N ARG A 21 6.54 -10.79 0.26
CA ARG A 21 5.31 -10.05 0.57
C ARG A 21 4.14 -10.48 -0.31
N LEU A 22 4.41 -10.80 -1.59
CA LEU A 22 3.42 -11.36 -2.49
C LEU A 22 2.99 -12.77 -2.02
N GLU A 23 3.94 -13.62 -1.65
CA GLU A 23 3.63 -14.94 -1.09
C GLU A 23 2.75 -14.84 0.16
N LEU A 24 3.07 -13.93 1.09
CA LEU A 24 2.23 -13.66 2.25
C LEU A 24 0.82 -13.22 1.84
N ALA A 25 0.68 -12.33 0.85
CA ALA A 25 -0.63 -11.91 0.35
C ALA A 25 -1.43 -13.09 -0.25
N ALA A 26 -0.76 -13.96 -1.00
CA ALA A 26 -1.36 -15.15 -1.61
C ALA A 26 -1.89 -16.13 -0.56
N ARG A 27 -1.16 -16.32 0.56
CA ARG A 27 -1.62 -17.15 1.69
C ARG A 27 -2.94 -16.68 2.31
N PHE A 28 -3.30 -15.40 2.15
CA PHE A 28 -4.59 -14.83 2.57
C PHE A 28 -5.60 -14.69 1.43
N GLY A 29 -5.42 -15.44 0.34
CA GLY A 29 -6.39 -15.53 -0.75
C GLY A 29 -6.32 -14.40 -1.77
N ALA A 30 -5.27 -13.57 -1.75
CA ALA A 30 -5.07 -12.61 -2.83
C ALA A 30 -4.46 -13.29 -4.07
N LYS A 31 -4.93 -12.93 -5.26
CA LYS A 31 -4.14 -13.12 -6.47
C LYS A 31 -3.05 -12.06 -6.50
N THR A 32 -1.83 -12.43 -6.90
CA THR A 32 -0.67 -11.53 -6.82
C THR A 32 -0.16 -11.15 -8.19
N ILE A 33 0.26 -9.90 -8.35
CA ILE A 33 0.93 -9.39 -9.55
C ILE A 33 2.29 -8.84 -9.13
N ASN A 34 3.37 -9.39 -9.71
CA ASN A 34 4.68 -8.75 -9.68
C ASN A 34 4.75 -7.71 -10.82
N PHE A 35 4.80 -6.42 -10.48
CA PHE A 35 4.82 -5.36 -11.49
C PHE A 35 6.14 -5.24 -12.26
N GLU A 36 7.21 -5.91 -11.82
CA GLU A 36 8.48 -5.98 -12.55
C GLU A 36 8.43 -7.02 -13.68
N GLU A 37 7.55 -8.01 -13.56
CA GLU A 37 7.45 -9.15 -14.48
C GLU A 37 6.20 -9.07 -15.38
N THR A 38 5.17 -8.34 -14.93
CA THR A 38 3.85 -8.33 -15.57
C THR A 38 3.36 -6.91 -15.81
N HIS A 39 2.76 -6.67 -16.98
CA HIS A 39 2.06 -5.41 -17.24
C HIS A 39 0.74 -5.34 -16.44
N VAL A 40 0.77 -4.62 -15.32
CA VAL A 40 -0.33 -4.55 -14.34
C VAL A 40 -1.66 -4.16 -14.98
N GLY A 41 -1.67 -3.23 -15.94
CA GLY A 41 -2.90 -2.77 -16.58
C GLY A 41 -3.63 -3.89 -17.33
N GLU A 42 -2.90 -4.65 -18.15
CA GLU A 42 -3.43 -5.80 -18.89
C GLU A 42 -3.88 -6.92 -17.96
N ALA A 43 -3.05 -7.27 -16.97
CA ALA A 43 -3.38 -8.30 -15.99
C ALA A 43 -4.64 -7.95 -15.19
N LEU A 44 -4.79 -6.69 -14.76
CA LEU A 44 -6.01 -6.25 -14.08
C LEU A 44 -7.23 -6.34 -14.98
N MET A 45 -7.12 -5.97 -16.26
CA MET A 45 -8.24 -6.10 -17.20
C MET A 45 -8.64 -7.56 -17.38
N GLU A 46 -7.68 -8.46 -17.59
CA GLU A 46 -7.96 -9.90 -17.71
C GLU A 46 -8.63 -10.46 -16.44
N MET A 47 -8.06 -10.17 -15.27
CA MET A 47 -8.55 -10.67 -13.98
C MET A 47 -9.91 -10.10 -13.55
N THR A 48 -10.39 -9.04 -14.20
CA THR A 48 -11.64 -8.34 -13.88
C THR A 48 -12.62 -8.32 -15.05
N GLY A 49 -12.44 -9.20 -16.05
CA GLY A 49 -13.37 -9.33 -17.17
C GLY A 49 -13.42 -8.11 -18.09
N GLY A 50 -12.33 -7.34 -18.19
CA GLY A 50 -12.18 -6.16 -19.04
C GLY A 50 -12.77 -4.87 -18.45
N ILE A 51 -13.19 -4.87 -17.18
CA ILE A 51 -13.90 -3.75 -16.56
C ILE A 51 -13.01 -2.92 -15.63
N GLY A 52 -12.05 -3.57 -14.96
CA GLY A 52 -11.28 -3.02 -13.85
C GLY A 52 -11.89 -3.35 -12.48
N PRO A 53 -11.10 -3.28 -11.39
CA PRO A 53 -11.59 -3.56 -10.05
C PRO A 53 -12.65 -2.55 -9.58
N ASP A 54 -13.61 -3.02 -8.77
CA ASP A 54 -14.65 -2.18 -8.12
C ASP A 54 -14.06 -1.14 -7.17
N ALA A 55 -13.02 -1.53 -6.44
CA ALA A 55 -12.34 -0.71 -5.47
C ALA A 55 -10.83 -0.95 -5.53
N VAL A 56 -10.05 0.11 -5.39
CA VAL A 56 -8.58 0.06 -5.30
C VAL A 56 -8.12 0.73 -4.02
N ILE A 57 -7.12 0.15 -3.35
CA ILE A 57 -6.49 0.70 -2.16
C ILE A 57 -5.03 0.99 -2.48
N ASP A 58 -4.66 2.27 -2.47
CA ASP A 58 -3.28 2.69 -2.55
C ASP A 58 -2.64 2.68 -1.15
N ALA A 59 -1.93 1.60 -0.87
CA ALA A 59 -1.17 1.40 0.35
C ALA A 59 0.35 1.64 0.15
N VAL A 60 0.73 2.41 -0.88
CA VAL A 60 2.14 2.69 -1.20
C VAL A 60 2.53 4.09 -0.72
N GLY A 61 1.85 5.15 -1.20
CA GLY A 61 2.24 6.53 -0.88
C GLY A 61 3.44 7.05 -1.69
N MET A 62 3.95 8.22 -1.30
CA MET A 62 5.16 8.86 -1.87
C MET A 62 6.46 8.33 -1.29
N GLU A 63 6.42 7.49 -0.25
CA GLU A 63 7.63 6.89 0.32
C GLU A 63 8.09 5.65 -0.45
N ALA A 64 8.39 5.84 -1.74
CA ALA A 64 9.45 5.05 -2.36
C ALA A 64 10.83 5.47 -1.80
N HIS A 65 11.01 6.71 -1.32
CA HIS A 65 12.25 7.18 -0.66
C HIS A 65 11.99 8.31 0.37
N GLY A 66 11.87 7.92 1.65
CA GLY A 66 12.26 8.63 2.90
C GLY A 66 11.88 10.10 3.16
N TRP A 67 11.12 10.32 4.23
CA TRP A 67 11.08 11.56 5.00
C TRP A 67 12.36 11.75 5.85
N SER A 68 13.27 12.64 5.44
CA SER A 68 14.31 13.24 6.30
C SER A 68 14.07 14.75 6.42
N PRO A 69 14.22 15.38 7.61
CA PRO A 69 14.14 16.83 7.79
C PRO A 69 15.12 17.63 6.91
N ASP A 70 16.17 17.00 6.39
CA ASP A 70 17.13 17.60 5.46
C ASP A 70 16.51 17.95 4.08
N ASN A 71 15.35 17.36 3.75
CA ASN A 71 14.69 17.50 2.45
C ASN A 71 14.16 18.91 2.16
N VAL A 72 14.06 19.82 3.14
CA VAL A 72 13.57 21.19 2.90
C VAL A 72 14.53 21.98 1.98
N LEU A 73 15.84 21.73 2.07
CA LEU A 73 16.82 22.31 1.14
C LEU A 73 16.77 21.64 -0.24
N ASP A 74 16.41 20.36 -0.31
CA ASP A 74 16.33 19.62 -1.58
C ASP A 74 15.07 19.94 -2.40
N VAL A 75 14.03 20.54 -1.79
CA VAL A 75 12.89 21.13 -2.52
C VAL A 75 13.35 22.18 -3.54
N VAL A 76 14.47 22.88 -3.28
CA VAL A 76 15.04 23.85 -4.22
C VAL A 76 15.83 23.16 -5.35
N LYS A 77 16.45 22.01 -5.08
CA LYS A 77 17.20 21.22 -6.09
C LYS A 77 16.31 20.40 -7.03
N GLN A 78 15.05 20.12 -6.64
CA GLN A 78 14.09 19.40 -7.50
C GLN A 78 13.78 20.08 -8.85
N LYS A 79 14.22 21.32 -9.08
CA LYS A 79 14.11 21.97 -10.40
C LYS A 79 15.15 21.53 -11.43
N ILE A 80 16.14 20.70 -11.06
CA ILE A 80 17.21 20.29 -11.97
C ILE A 80 17.48 18.79 -11.84
N GLY A 81 16.70 17.95 -12.52
CA GLY A 81 17.08 16.57 -12.81
C GLY A 81 16.04 15.50 -12.47
N VAL A 82 15.34 15.03 -13.50
CA VAL A 82 14.88 13.63 -13.71
C VAL A 82 14.10 12.95 -12.56
N GLY A 83 12.76 13.10 -12.57
CA GLY A 83 11.87 11.95 -12.78
C GLY A 83 11.80 10.82 -11.75
N ALA A 84 11.78 11.08 -10.43
CA ALA A 84 11.20 10.12 -9.50
C ALA A 84 9.68 10.21 -9.57
N ASP A 85 9.02 9.21 -10.16
CA ASP A 85 7.56 9.18 -10.34
C ASP A 85 6.83 8.94 -9.00
N ARG A 86 6.78 9.98 -8.15
CA ARG A 86 6.22 9.91 -6.78
C ARG A 86 4.72 9.55 -6.75
N GLY A 87 4.03 9.56 -7.88
CA GLY A 87 2.60 9.28 -7.99
C GLY A 87 2.22 7.98 -8.67
N HIS A 88 3.19 7.15 -9.06
CA HIS A 88 2.93 6.05 -9.99
C HIS A 88 1.76 5.14 -9.57
N ALA A 89 1.82 4.61 -8.34
CA ALA A 89 0.81 3.72 -7.78
C ALA A 89 -0.59 4.37 -7.76
N LEU A 90 -0.69 5.62 -7.32
CA LEU A 90 -1.95 6.35 -7.27
C LEU A 90 -2.53 6.61 -8.67
N ARG A 91 -1.69 7.00 -9.63
CA ARG A 91 -2.14 7.20 -11.02
C ARG A 91 -2.61 5.89 -11.62
N GLN A 92 -1.88 4.80 -11.41
CA GLN A 92 -2.30 3.47 -11.82
C GLN A 92 -3.62 3.08 -11.16
N ALA A 93 -3.81 3.32 -9.86
CA ALA A 93 -5.07 3.04 -9.17
C ALA A 93 -6.27 3.75 -9.82
N ILE A 94 -6.14 5.04 -10.14
CA ILE A 94 -7.18 5.83 -10.82
C ILE A 94 -7.43 5.33 -12.25
N LEU A 95 -6.38 4.95 -12.97
CA LEU A 95 -6.49 4.46 -14.35
C LEU A 95 -7.00 3.02 -14.44
N SER A 96 -6.81 2.20 -13.40
CA SER A 96 -7.24 0.81 -13.40
C SER A 96 -8.65 0.59 -12.85
N VAL A 97 -9.09 1.37 -11.85
CA VAL A 97 -10.43 1.21 -11.25
C VAL A 97 -11.53 1.38 -12.30
N ARG A 98 -12.62 0.61 -12.18
CA ARG A 98 -13.75 0.70 -13.11
C ARG A 98 -14.49 2.04 -13.03
N LYS A 99 -15.31 2.34 -14.03
CA LYS A 99 -16.27 3.45 -13.98
C LYS A 99 -17.20 3.29 -12.77
N GLY A 100 -17.44 4.37 -12.04
CA GLY A 100 -18.22 4.42 -10.80
C GLY A 100 -17.57 3.66 -9.63
N GLY A 101 -16.28 3.34 -9.71
CA GLY A 101 -15.55 2.64 -8.66
C GLY A 101 -14.97 3.57 -7.59
N ARG A 102 -14.30 2.97 -6.59
CA ARG A 102 -13.74 3.70 -5.44
C ARG A 102 -12.23 3.56 -5.34
N VAL A 103 -11.56 4.65 -4.99
CA VAL A 103 -10.12 4.65 -4.67
C VAL A 103 -9.91 5.14 -3.24
N SER A 104 -9.34 4.28 -2.40
CA SER A 104 -8.94 4.61 -1.03
C SER A 104 -7.44 4.82 -0.97
N ILE A 105 -6.99 5.91 -0.32
CA ILE A 105 -5.60 6.37 -0.31
C ILE A 105 -5.12 6.51 1.15
N PRO A 106 -4.86 5.40 1.85
CA PRO A 106 -4.16 5.42 3.14
C PRO A 106 -2.65 5.70 3.00
N GLY A 107 -2.06 5.48 1.82
CA GLY A 107 -0.66 5.83 1.52
C GLY A 107 -0.36 7.30 1.77
N VAL A 108 0.84 7.60 2.27
CA VAL A 108 1.23 8.97 2.66
C VAL A 108 1.69 9.77 1.43
N TYR A 109 0.99 10.85 1.11
CA TYR A 109 1.34 11.81 0.07
C TYR A 109 1.59 13.21 0.70
N GLY A 110 2.86 13.63 0.83
CA GLY A 110 3.25 14.99 1.22
C GLY A 110 3.57 15.94 0.05
N GLY A 111 2.93 17.11 0.00
CA GLY A 111 3.17 18.12 -1.05
C GLY A 111 2.25 18.00 -2.26
N MET A 112 2.60 18.65 -3.36
CA MET A 112 1.82 18.61 -4.62
C MET A 112 2.22 17.41 -5.48
N LEU A 113 1.23 16.83 -6.16
CA LEU A 113 1.44 15.70 -7.06
C LEU A 113 1.34 16.13 -8.53
N ASP A 114 2.38 15.83 -9.30
CA ASP A 114 2.38 16.08 -10.75
C ASP A 114 1.59 15.01 -11.52
N LYS A 115 1.11 15.39 -12.72
CA LYS A 115 0.40 14.50 -13.65
C LYS A 115 -0.85 13.84 -13.04
N TRP A 116 -1.54 14.54 -12.14
CA TRP A 116 -2.79 14.06 -11.57
C TRP A 116 -3.82 13.73 -12.68
N PRO A 117 -4.35 12.49 -12.76
CA PRO A 117 -5.25 12.08 -13.83
C PRO A 117 -6.68 12.57 -13.61
N LEU A 118 -6.85 13.90 -13.46
CA LEU A 118 -8.12 14.55 -13.15
C LEU A 118 -9.21 14.22 -14.18
N GLY A 119 -8.85 14.23 -15.47
CA GLY A 119 -9.79 13.91 -16.56
C GLY A 119 -10.31 12.48 -16.46
N ALA A 120 -9.44 11.50 -16.21
CA ALA A 120 -9.85 10.12 -16.03
C ALA A 120 -10.71 9.92 -14.76
N MET A 121 -10.37 10.62 -13.67
CA MET A 121 -11.16 10.62 -12.44
C MET A 121 -12.59 11.13 -12.68
N MET A 122 -12.72 12.25 -13.40
CA MET A 122 -14.01 12.85 -13.73
C MET A 122 -14.80 11.96 -14.71
N GLU A 123 -14.19 11.53 -15.81
CA GLU A 123 -14.82 10.71 -16.86
C GLU A 123 -15.34 9.36 -16.31
N LYS A 124 -14.61 8.78 -15.36
CA LYS A 124 -15.02 7.54 -14.70
C LYS A 124 -16.01 7.75 -13.56
N GLY A 125 -16.26 8.98 -13.09
CA GLY A 125 -17.14 9.25 -11.95
C GLY A 125 -16.67 8.57 -10.66
N LEU A 126 -15.39 8.72 -10.31
CA LEU A 126 -14.79 8.01 -9.17
C LEU A 126 -15.09 8.65 -7.82
N GLU A 127 -15.24 7.80 -6.78
CA GLU A 127 -15.18 8.24 -5.38
C GLU A 127 -13.74 8.09 -4.86
N LEU A 128 -13.15 9.18 -4.37
CA LEU A 128 -11.83 9.18 -3.73
C LEU A 128 -11.97 9.43 -2.23
N ARG A 129 -11.26 8.63 -1.43
CA ARG A 129 -11.16 8.79 0.03
C ARG A 129 -9.70 8.72 0.44
N SER A 130 -9.20 9.76 1.11
CA SER A 130 -7.82 9.85 1.59
C SER A 130 -7.75 10.33 3.04
N GLY A 131 -6.54 10.34 3.59
CA GLY A 131 -6.24 10.93 4.89
C GLY A 131 -5.62 9.94 5.86
N GLN A 132 -5.16 10.48 6.99
CA GLN A 132 -4.68 9.67 8.10
C GLN A 132 -5.83 8.81 8.64
N THR A 133 -5.54 7.55 8.95
CA THR A 133 -6.57 6.60 9.39
C THR A 133 -7.18 7.07 10.71
N HIS A 134 -8.52 7.13 10.78
CA HIS A 134 -9.24 7.38 12.02
C HIS A 134 -9.20 6.13 12.92
N VAL A 135 -8.05 5.83 13.50
CA VAL A 135 -7.79 4.57 14.23
C VAL A 135 -8.86 4.27 15.27
N GLN A 136 -9.22 5.27 16.08
CA GLN A 136 -10.22 5.15 17.16
C GLN A 136 -11.60 4.68 16.68
N ARG A 137 -11.95 4.93 15.41
CA ARG A 137 -13.21 4.45 14.81
C ARG A 137 -13.25 2.93 14.68
N TYR A 138 -12.09 2.31 14.45
CA TYR A 138 -11.98 0.88 14.11
C TYR A 138 -11.38 0.03 15.23
N THR A 139 -10.62 0.63 16.16
CA THR A 139 -9.88 -0.09 17.22
C THR A 139 -10.76 -1.06 18.00
N LYS A 140 -11.95 -0.65 18.45
CA LYS A 140 -12.81 -1.50 19.29
C LYS A 140 -13.24 -2.79 18.59
N ASP A 141 -13.71 -2.69 17.34
CA ASP A 141 -14.14 -3.86 16.58
C ASP A 141 -12.94 -4.74 16.19
N LEU A 142 -11.84 -4.14 15.72
CA LEU A 142 -10.64 -4.89 15.34
C LEU A 142 -10.03 -5.65 16.53
N LEU A 143 -9.99 -5.06 17.73
CA LEU A 143 -9.51 -5.73 18.93
C LEU A 143 -10.42 -6.90 19.30
N ARG A 144 -11.75 -6.70 19.33
CA ARG A 144 -12.73 -7.76 19.59
C ARG A 144 -12.53 -8.95 18.64
N ARG A 145 -12.36 -8.69 17.34
CA ARG A 145 -12.13 -9.73 16.34
C ARG A 145 -10.81 -10.48 16.53
N VAL A 146 -9.77 -9.80 17.01
CA VAL A 146 -8.51 -10.45 17.37
C VAL A 146 -8.68 -11.34 18.60
N GLU A 147 -9.37 -10.84 19.64
CA GLU A 147 -9.66 -11.59 20.87
C GLU A 147 -10.53 -12.83 20.61
N GLU A 148 -11.49 -12.73 19.70
CA GLU A 148 -12.36 -13.84 19.28
C GLU A 148 -11.69 -14.80 18.28
N GLY A 149 -10.46 -14.51 17.84
CA GLY A 149 -9.72 -15.34 16.89
C GLY A 149 -10.19 -15.24 15.44
N GLU A 150 -11.06 -14.28 15.11
CA GLU A 150 -11.46 -13.99 13.71
C GLU A 150 -10.29 -13.42 12.89
N ILE A 151 -9.35 -12.73 13.55
CA ILE A 151 -8.18 -12.11 12.91
C ILE A 151 -6.92 -12.47 13.69
N ASP A 152 -5.98 -13.16 13.04
CA ASP A 152 -4.59 -13.23 13.51
C ASP A 152 -3.68 -12.40 12.59
N THR A 153 -2.96 -11.46 13.18
CA THR A 153 -1.96 -10.62 12.49
C THR A 153 -0.52 -10.92 12.91
N THR A 154 -0.31 -11.91 13.77
CA THR A 154 1.00 -12.27 14.32
C THR A 154 1.98 -12.70 13.23
N PHE A 155 1.48 -13.34 12.18
CA PHE A 155 2.26 -13.74 11.00
C PHE A 155 2.99 -12.58 10.30
N LEU A 156 2.54 -11.33 10.47
CA LEU A 156 3.21 -10.17 9.89
C LEU A 156 4.56 -9.92 10.55
N ILE A 157 4.68 -10.24 11.85
CA ILE A 157 5.84 -9.99 12.70
C ILE A 157 6.98 -10.92 12.27
N SER A 158 7.90 -10.41 11.47
CA SER A 158 9.08 -11.17 11.07
C SER A 158 10.17 -11.18 12.14
N HIS A 159 10.29 -10.09 12.92
CA HIS A 159 11.33 -9.97 13.94
C HIS A 159 10.78 -9.36 15.23
N ARG A 160 11.25 -9.88 16.35
CA ARG A 160 11.06 -9.32 17.69
C ARG A 160 12.44 -9.04 18.26
N LEU A 161 12.69 -7.79 18.63
CA LEU A 161 14.01 -7.33 19.08
C LEU A 161 13.88 -6.61 20.43
N ALA A 162 14.99 -6.50 21.16
CA ALA A 162 15.07 -5.59 22.30
C ALA A 162 15.05 -4.13 21.82
N LEU A 163 14.76 -3.17 22.71
CA LEU A 163 14.72 -1.76 22.35
C LEU A 163 16.11 -1.24 21.92
N GLU A 164 17.17 -1.75 22.54
CA GLU A 164 18.57 -1.40 22.26
C GLU A 164 18.99 -1.78 20.83
N GLU A 165 18.30 -2.77 20.24
CA GLU A 165 18.54 -3.25 18.87
C GLU A 165 17.73 -2.49 17.81
N ALA A 166 16.96 -1.46 18.21
CA ALA A 166 16.19 -0.64 17.28
C ALA A 166 17.01 -0.14 16.08
N PRO A 167 18.26 0.34 16.22
CA PRO A 167 19.07 0.76 15.07
C PRO A 167 19.29 -0.35 14.03
N THR A 168 19.51 -1.59 14.48
CA THR A 168 19.60 -2.77 13.61
C THR A 168 18.27 -3.06 12.92
N GLY A 169 17.17 -2.93 13.67
CA GLY A 169 15.81 -3.06 13.14
C GLY A 169 15.53 -2.08 12.00
N TYR A 170 15.81 -0.79 12.20
CA TYR A 170 15.63 0.24 11.16
C TYR A 170 16.52 -0.01 9.93
N LYS A 171 17.80 -0.35 10.14
CA LYS A 171 18.74 -0.64 9.04
C LYS A 171 18.22 -1.79 8.17
N ASN A 172 17.86 -2.92 8.78
CA ASN A 172 17.41 -4.08 8.01
C ASN A 172 16.00 -3.88 7.43
N PHE A 173 15.11 -3.12 8.08
CA PHE A 173 13.81 -2.77 7.48
C PHE A 173 13.96 -1.95 6.20
N ARG A 174 15.00 -1.10 6.12
CA ARG A 174 15.37 -0.36 4.90
C ARG A 174 16.08 -1.24 3.87
N ASP A 175 17.10 -2.00 4.30
CA ASP A 175 18.04 -2.67 3.38
C ASP A 175 17.58 -4.08 2.96
N LYS A 176 16.68 -4.71 3.72
CA LYS A 176 16.23 -6.11 3.54
C LYS A 176 14.71 -6.23 3.52
N GLN A 177 14.05 -5.35 2.76
CA GLN A 177 12.59 -5.19 2.72
C GLN A 177 11.77 -6.46 2.40
N ASN A 178 12.37 -7.44 1.72
CA ASN A 178 11.72 -8.72 1.43
C ASN A 178 11.61 -9.61 2.69
N GLU A 179 12.63 -9.63 3.55
CA GLU A 179 12.71 -10.46 4.76
C GLU A 179 12.19 -9.71 6.01
N TRP A 180 12.45 -8.41 6.09
CA TRP A 180 12.12 -7.57 7.24
C TRP A 180 10.80 -6.83 7.00
N THR A 181 9.67 -7.53 7.20
CA THR A 181 8.31 -7.02 6.95
C THR A 181 7.68 -6.27 8.13
N LYS A 182 7.88 -6.74 9.37
CA LYS A 182 7.41 -6.05 10.59
C LYS A 182 8.33 -6.40 11.76
N VAL A 183 8.95 -5.36 12.32
CA VAL A 183 9.75 -5.44 13.54
C VAL A 183 8.89 -4.98 14.72
N VAL A 184 8.87 -5.76 15.79
CA VAL A 184 8.26 -5.38 17.07
C VAL A 184 9.34 -5.29 18.14
N LEU A 185 9.50 -4.11 18.72
CA LEU A 185 10.46 -3.87 19.80
C LEU A 185 9.83 -4.24 21.15
N LYS A 186 10.58 -4.97 21.97
CA LYS A 186 10.23 -5.30 23.36
C LYS A 186 11.17 -4.52 24.29
N PRO A 187 10.65 -3.54 25.05
CA PRO A 187 11.48 -2.70 25.92
C PRO A 187 11.81 -3.35 27.28
N HIS A 188 11.35 -4.57 27.54
CA HIS A 188 11.56 -5.34 28.77
C HIS A 188 11.67 -6.83 28.46
#